data_AF-A0A8J2P0L6-F1
#
_entry.id   AF-A0A8J2P0L6-F1
#
_cell.length_a   1.000
_cell.length_b   1.000
_cell.length_c   1.000
_cell.angle_alpha   90.00
_cell.angle_beta   90.00
_cell.angle_gamma   90.00
#
_symmetry.space_group_name_H-M   'P 1'
#
loop_
_entity.id
_entity.type
_entity.pdbx_description
1 polymer ?
#
loop_
_entity_poly.entity_id
_entity_poly.type
_entity_poly.pdbx_seq_one_letter_code
_entity_poly.pdbx_strand_id
1 'polypeptide(L)'
;PGFLAIQEIRKYQRITELLIPKLPFQRLVREIKQKLKMDFQIQAAALEALQEASEAYLVELFEDVNLLCLHSRRVTITPRDVSLARRIRGEPKL
;
A
#
# COMPACT_ATOMS: atom_id res chain seq x y z
N PRO A 1 -2.60 -10.16 24.28
CA PRO A 1 -2.98 -9.31 23.12
C PRO A 1 -1.76 -9.01 22.24
N GLY A 2 -1.86 -9.16 20.91
CA GLY A 2 -0.76 -8.87 19.95
C GLY A 2 0.04 -10.06 19.43
N PHE A 3 -0.07 -11.24 20.04
CA PHE A 3 0.63 -12.45 19.58
C PHE A 3 0.22 -12.86 18.15
N LEU A 4 -1.09 -12.83 17.87
CA LEU A 4 -1.61 -13.13 16.52
C LEU A 4 -1.09 -12.14 15.48
N ALA A 5 -1.06 -10.84 15.80
CA ALA A 5 -0.51 -9.81 14.92
C ALA A 5 0.98 -10.05 14.60
N ILE A 6 1.79 -10.46 15.59
CA ILE A 6 3.21 -10.79 15.36
C ILE A 6 3.35 -12.03 14.46
N GLN A 7 2.48 -13.03 14.63
CA GLN A 7 2.48 -14.21 13.75
C GLN A 7 2.09 -13.83 12.32
N GLU A 8 1.09 -12.97 12.13
CA GLU A 8 0.67 -12.46 10.82
C GLU A 8 1.80 -11.68 10.14
N ILE A 9 2.46 -10.76 10.85
CA ILE A 9 3.61 -10.01 10.31
C ILE A 9 4.68 -10.97 9.79
N ARG A 10 5.07 -11.97 10.59
CA ARG A 10 6.09 -12.96 10.19
C ARG A 10 5.64 -13.82 9.02
N LYS A 11 4.36 -14.15 8.93
CA LYS A 11 3.79 -14.90 7.80
C LYS A 11 3.89 -14.07 6.52
N TYR A 12 3.39 -12.83 6.55
CA TYR A 12 3.32 -11.98 5.35
C TYR A 12 4.70 -11.47 4.91
N GLN A 13 5.66 -11.31 5.81
CA GLN A 13 7.05 -10.98 5.44
C GLN A 13 7.82 -12.14 4.77
N ARG A 14 7.32 -13.38 4.86
CA ARG A 14 7.99 -14.56 4.25
C ARG A 14 7.47 -14.90 2.85
N ILE A 15 6.29 -14.41 2.50
CA ILE A 15 5.63 -14.71 1.24
C ILE A 15 5.77 -13.50 0.31
N THR A 16 5.65 -13.75 -0.99
CA THR A 16 5.69 -12.72 -2.03
C THR A 16 4.39 -12.69 -2.84
N GLU A 17 3.34 -13.35 -2.35
CA GLU A 17 2.02 -13.30 -2.98
C GLU A 17 1.36 -11.94 -2.78
N LEU A 18 0.58 -11.52 -3.78
CA LEU A 18 -0.19 -10.28 -3.72
C LEU A 18 -1.25 -10.39 -2.61
N LEU A 19 -1.29 -9.40 -1.74
CA LEU A 19 -2.18 -9.34 -0.58
C LEU A 19 -3.56 -8.76 -0.93
N ILE A 20 -3.62 -7.91 -1.96
CA ILE A 20 -4.89 -7.34 -2.43
C ILE A 20 -5.54 -8.31 -3.42
N PRO A 21 -6.83 -8.64 -3.28
CA PRO A 21 -7.51 -9.49 -4.25
C PRO A 21 -7.52 -8.85 -5.66
N LYS A 22 -7.11 -9.62 -6.68
CA LYS A 22 -6.93 -9.14 -8.07
C LYS A 22 -8.20 -8.48 -8.66
N LEU A 23 -9.39 -9.04 -8.42
CA LEU A 23 -10.64 -8.53 -9.01
C LEU A 23 -11.06 -7.13 -8.47
N PRO A 24 -11.08 -6.88 -7.15
CA PRO A 24 -11.23 -5.53 -6.61
C PRO A 24 -10.19 -4.53 -7.14
N PHE A 25 -8.91 -4.91 -7.19
CA PHE A 25 -7.86 -4.04 -7.72
C PHE A 25 -8.13 -3.69 -9.19
N GLN A 26 -8.50 -4.67 -10.01
CA GLN A 26 -8.89 -4.47 -11.40
C GLN A 26 -10.05 -3.50 -11.57
N ARG A 27 -11.08 -3.59 -10.72
CA ARG A 27 -12.24 -2.69 -10.75
C ARG A 27 -11.80 -1.26 -10.45
N LEU A 28 -10.94 -1.06 -9.45
CA LEU A 28 -10.39 0.25 -9.10
C LEU A 28 -9.58 0.86 -10.25
N VAL A 29 -8.68 0.08 -10.87
CA VAL A 29 -7.88 0.55 -12.00
C VAL A 29 -8.77 0.97 -13.18
N ARG A 30 -9.83 0.21 -13.47
CA ARG A 30 -10.81 0.56 -14.52
C ARG A 30 -11.60 1.82 -14.18
N GLU A 31 -11.98 2.00 -12.92
CA GLU A 31 -12.66 3.21 -12.45
C GLU A 31 -11.77 4.45 -12.62
N ILE A 32 -10.48 4.36 -12.24
CA ILE A 32 -9.51 5.45 -12.42
C ILE A 32 -9.30 5.75 -13.91
N LYS A 33 -9.13 4.72 -14.74
CA LYS A 33 -9.03 4.88 -16.21
C LYS A 33 -10.23 5.66 -16.77
N GLN A 34 -11.45 5.31 -16.35
CA GLN A 34 -12.67 6.01 -16.77
C GLN A 34 -12.69 7.48 -16.30
N LYS A 35 -12.31 7.73 -15.05
CA LYS A 35 -12.17 9.11 -14.51
C LYS A 35 -11.18 9.96 -15.29
N LEU A 36 -10.09 9.34 -15.77
CA LEU A 36 -9.06 9.99 -16.59
C LEU A 36 -9.42 10.09 -18.09
N LYS A 37 -10.60 9.59 -18.51
CA LYS A 37 -11.05 9.57 -19.92
C LYS A 37 -10.01 8.95 -20.86
N MET A 38 -9.35 7.88 -20.40
CA MET A 38 -8.34 7.17 -21.17
C MET A 38 -8.97 6.07 -22.03
N ASP A 39 -8.69 6.06 -23.33
CA ASP A 39 -9.34 5.20 -24.32
C ASP A 39 -8.52 3.98 -24.77
N PHE A 40 -7.63 3.45 -23.92
CA PHE A 40 -6.85 2.23 -24.23
C PHE A 40 -7.34 0.99 -23.48
N GLN A 41 -7.13 -0.20 -24.03
CA GLN A 41 -7.35 -1.45 -23.30
C GLN A 41 -6.15 -1.77 -22.41
N ILE A 42 -6.40 -2.34 -21.23
CA ILE A 42 -5.35 -2.70 -20.27
C ILE A 42 -5.01 -4.18 -20.45
N GLN A 43 -3.74 -4.48 -20.74
CA GLN A 43 -3.23 -5.84 -20.79
C GLN A 43 -3.23 -6.46 -19.39
N ALA A 44 -3.41 -7.78 -19.29
CA ALA A 44 -3.33 -8.50 -18.03
C ALA A 44 -1.99 -8.26 -17.30
N ALA A 45 -0.86 -8.33 -18.01
CA ALA A 45 0.47 -8.06 -17.46
C ALA A 45 0.63 -6.62 -16.94
N ALA A 46 0.01 -5.63 -17.60
CA ALA A 46 0.04 -4.24 -17.14
C ALA A 46 -0.75 -4.07 -15.84
N LEU A 47 -1.85 -4.80 -15.68
CA LEU A 47 -2.62 -4.80 -14.44
C LEU A 47 -1.84 -5.43 -13.28
N GLU A 48 -1.11 -6.52 -13.54
CA GLU A 48 -0.25 -7.16 -12.55
C GLU A 48 0.91 -6.23 -12.14
N ALA A 49 1.57 -5.60 -13.10
CA ALA A 49 2.63 -4.62 -12.82
C ALA A 49 2.13 -3.44 -11.97
N LEU A 50 0.93 -2.92 -12.26
CA LEU A 50 0.31 -1.87 -11.44
C LEU A 50 0.05 -2.34 -10.01
N GLN A 51 -0.38 -3.59 -9.85
CA GLN A 51 -0.66 -4.15 -8.54
C GLN A 51 0.62 -4.36 -7.73
N GLU A 52 1.64 -4.98 -8.33
CA GLU A 52 2.95 -5.18 -7.71
C GLU A 52 3.56 -3.85 -7.26
N ALA A 53 3.56 -2.83 -8.13
CA ALA A 53 4.09 -1.51 -7.78
C ALA A 53 3.29 -0.83 -6.66
N SER A 54 1.97 -0.97 -6.67
CA SER A 54 1.10 -0.38 -5.64
C SER A 54 1.30 -1.04 -4.28
N GLU A 55 1.38 -2.37 -4.23
CA GLU A 55 1.60 -3.09 -2.97
C GLU A 55 3.01 -2.85 -2.43
N ALA A 56 4.03 -2.87 -3.29
CA ALA A 56 5.40 -2.54 -2.89
C ALA A 56 5.49 -1.14 -2.26
N TYR A 57 4.89 -0.13 -2.92
CA TYR A 57 4.83 1.24 -2.40
C TYR A 57 4.14 1.31 -1.04
N LEU A 58 3.02 0.59 -0.85
CA LEU A 58 2.29 0.59 0.42
C LEU A 58 3.09 -0.08 1.54
N VAL A 59 3.81 -1.18 1.25
CA VAL A 59 4.68 -1.85 2.23
C VAL A 59 5.77 -0.89 2.70
N GLU A 60 6.50 -0.27 1.78
CA GLU A 60 7.54 0.71 2.11
C GLU A 60 6.97 1.90 2.91
N LEU A 61 5.81 2.41 2.52
CA LEU A 61 5.16 3.49 3.24
C LEU A 61 4.80 3.07 4.68
N PHE A 62 4.29 1.84 4.88
CA PHE A 62 3.96 1.34 6.20
C PHE A 62 5.18 1.10 7.08
N GLU A 63 6.34 0.77 6.51
CA GLU A 63 7.60 0.69 7.24
C GLU A 63 7.99 2.07 7.83
N ASP A 64 7.95 3.13 7.02
CA ASP A 64 8.22 4.50 7.49
C ASP A 64 7.20 4.97 8.53
N VAL A 65 5.92 4.68 8.29
CA VAL A 65 4.83 5.01 9.22
C VAL A 65 5.02 4.31 10.56
N ASN A 66 5.47 3.06 10.55
CA ASN A 66 5.79 2.32 11.75
C ASN A 66 7.00 2.92 12.50
N LEU A 67 8.04 3.34 11.79
CA LEU A 67 9.19 4.05 12.37
C LEU A 67 8.77 5.35 13.06
N LEU A 68 7.89 6.15 12.44
CA LEU A 68 7.35 7.38 13.05
C LEU A 68 6.47 7.11 14.27
N CYS A 69 5.67 6.05 14.23
CA CYS A 69 4.87 5.61 15.36
C CYS A 69 5.76 5.25 16.57
N LEU A 70 6.82 4.47 16.33
CA LEU A 70 7.83 4.10 17.33
C LEU A 70 8.59 5.32 17.85
N HIS A 71 8.96 6.26 16.98
CA HIS A 71 9.57 7.53 17.37
C HIS A 71 8.68 8.33 18.35
N SER A 72 7.36 8.25 18.17
CA SER A 72 6.36 8.87 19.05
C SER A 72 6.02 8.03 20.30
N ARG A 73 6.76 6.95 20.58
CA ARG A 73 6.51 5.99 21.69
C ARG A 73 5.13 5.33 21.64
N ARG A 74 4.56 5.18 20.44
CA ARG A 74 3.31 4.47 20.19
C ARG A 74 3.59 3.17 19.45
N VAL A 75 2.63 2.25 19.51
CA VAL A 75 2.64 0.97 18.77
C VAL A 75 1.47 0.85 17.80
N THR A 76 0.55 1.81 17.80
CA THR A 76 -0.60 1.88 16.91
C THR A 76 -0.41 3.04 15.94
N ILE A 77 -0.27 2.71 14.67
CA ILE A 77 -0.14 3.69 13.58
C ILE A 77 -1.43 4.51 13.43
N THR A 78 -1.30 5.77 13.04
CA THR A 78 -2.41 6.71 12.88
C THR A 78 -2.33 7.45 11.54
N PRO A 79 -3.42 8.07 11.05
CA PRO A 79 -3.39 8.87 9.82
C PRO A 79 -2.40 10.04 9.85
N ARG A 80 -2.05 10.54 11.05
CA ARG A 80 -1.02 11.58 11.23
C ARG A 80 0.37 11.06 10.86
N ASP A 81 0.66 9.80 11.18
CA ASP A 81 1.93 9.15 10.86
C ASP A 81 2.09 8.98 9.33
N VAL A 82 1.01 8.57 8.65
CA VAL A 82 0.96 8.48 7.17
C VAL A 82 1.19 9.84 6.53
N SER A 83 0.48 10.87 7.01
CA SER A 83 0.62 12.23 6.47
C SER A 83 2.03 12.78 6.66
N LEU A 84 2.66 12.49 7.81
CA LEU A 84 4.02 12.89 8.10
C LEU A 84 5.04 12.13 7.26
N ALA A 85 4.90 10.81 7.10
CA ALA A 85 5.77 10.00 6.26
C ALA A 85 5.80 10.50 4.81
N ARG A 86 4.62 10.72 4.22
CA ARG A 86 4.49 11.26 2.86
C ARG A 86 5.12 12.65 2.72
N ARG A 87 4.97 13.51 3.74
CA ARG A 87 5.58 14.83 3.77
C ARG A 87 7.11 14.76 3.82
N ILE A 88 7.69 13.83 4.60
CA ILE A 88 9.14 13.64 4.71
C ILE A 88 9.71 13.06 3.41
N ARG A 89 8.98 12.14 2.77
CA ARG A 89 9.32 11.60 1.43
C ARG A 89 9.29 12.65 0.32
N GLY A 90 8.77 13.84 0.57
CA GLY A 90 8.63 14.90 -0.43
C GLY A 90 7.48 14.66 -1.43
N GLU A 91 6.53 13.78 -1.10
CA GLU A 91 5.40 13.50 -1.97
C GLU A 91 4.43 14.69 -2.03
N PRO A 92 3.82 14.95 -3.20
CA PRO A 92 2.83 16.01 -3.32
C PRO A 92 1.62 15.72 -2.42
N LYS A 93 1.07 16.78 -1.83
CA LYS A 93 -0.25 16.72 -1.19
C LYS A 93 -1.26 16.38 -2.30
N LEU A 94 -2.02 15.29 -2.08
CA LEU A 94 -3.20 14.96 -2.87
C LEU A 94 -4.28 16.02 -2.67
#